data_AF-A0A8J8CB88-F1
#
_entry.id   AF-A0A8J8CB88-F1
#
_cell.length_a   1.000
_cell.length_b   1.000
_cell.length_c   1.000
_cell.angle_alpha   90.00
_cell.angle_beta   90.00
_cell.angle_gamma   90.00
#
_symmetry.space_group_name_H-M   'P 1'
#
loop_
_entity.id
_entity.type
_entity.pdbx_description
1 polymer ?
#
loop_
_entity_poly.entity_id
_entity_poly.type
_entity_poly.pdbx_seq_one_letter_code
_entity_poly.pdbx_strand_id
1 'polypeptide(L)' 'MDGQTMAESLSEQELAKRVLRAEQRLDCMETTLAAVTDEIDGVSLSSRCSKCEKSLLLIKDGILYCPNCGDGHSL' A
#
# COMPACT_ATOMS: atom_id res chain seq x y z
N MET A 1 1.86 5.72 -41.90
CA MET A 1 0.89 5.63 -40.78
C MET A 1 0.99 4.21 -40.28
N ASP A 2 1.94 4.04 -39.38
CA ASP A 2 2.76 2.85 -39.26
C ASP A 2 2.22 1.95 -38.16
N GLY A 3 2.02 0.66 -38.48
CA GLY A 3 1.44 -0.33 -37.58
C GLY A 3 2.24 -0.55 -36.29
N GLN A 4 3.47 -0.05 -36.21
CA GLN A 4 4.28 -0.04 -34.98
C GLN A 4 3.69 0.88 -33.90
N THR A 5 3.26 2.09 -34.27
CA THR A 5 2.74 3.09 -33.31
C THR A 5 1.42 2.66 -32.65
N MET A 6 0.63 1.83 -33.35
CA MET A 6 -0.63 1.27 -32.85
C MET A 6 -0.41 0.12 -31.85
N ALA A 7 0.64 -0.68 -32.04
CA ALA A 7 0.95 -1.81 -31.15
C ALA A 7 1.54 -1.32 -29.81
N GLU A 8 2.39 -0.29 -29.86
CA GLU A 8 2.95 0.35 -28.66
C GLU A 8 1.85 0.98 -27.80
N SER A 9 0.94 1.74 -28.42
CA SER A 9 -0.17 2.37 -27.69
C SER A 9 -1.21 1.39 -27.12
N LEU A 10 -1.39 0.21 -27.71
CA LEU A 10 -2.17 -0.88 -27.11
C LEU A 10 -1.47 -1.50 -25.89
N SER A 11 -0.14 -1.62 -25.93
CA SER A 11 0.65 -2.15 -24.81
C SER A 11 0.69 -1.19 -23.62
N GLU A 12 0.76 0.11 -23.88
CA GLU A 12 0.65 1.16 -22.86
C GLU A 12 -0.73 1.16 -22.20
N GLN A 13 -1.81 0.99 -22.99
CA GLN A 13 -3.17 0.89 -22.44
C GLN A 13 -3.37 -0.35 -21.56
N GLU A 14 -2.83 -1.50 -21.96
CA GLU A 14 -2.92 -2.71 -21.13
C GLU A 14 -2.09 -2.57 -19.84
N LEU A 15 -0.91 -1.95 -19.92
CA LEU A 15 -0.12 -1.63 -18.73
C LEU A 15 -0.87 -0.69 -17.79
N ALA A 16 -1.46 0.38 -18.31
CA ALA A 16 -2.26 1.33 -17.54
C ALA A 16 -3.45 0.62 -16.86
N LYS A 17 -4.14 -0.28 -17.56
CA LYS A 17 -5.23 -1.09 -16.96
C LYS A 17 -4.75 -2.02 -15.85
N ARG A 18 -3.54 -2.58 -15.97
CA ARG A 18 -2.96 -3.43 -14.92
C ARG A 18 -2.56 -2.61 -13.69
N VAL A 19 -1.97 -1.44 -13.90
CA VAL A 19 -1.64 -0.49 -12.84
C VAL A 19 -2.90 -0.04 -12.11
N LEU A 20 -3.92 0.43 -12.85
CA LEU A 20 -5.19 0.86 -12.26
C LEU A 20 -5.87 -0.26 -11.43
N ARG A 21 -5.87 -1.50 -11.93
CA ARG A 21 -6.40 -2.64 -11.18
C ARG A 21 -5.59 -2.94 -9.91
N ALA A 22 -4.27 -2.75 -9.95
CA ALA A 22 -3.42 -2.92 -8.78
C ALA A 22 -3.68 -1.81 -7.75
N GLU A 23 -3.79 -0.55 -8.18
CA GLU A 23 -4.12 0.60 -7.33
C GLU A 23 -5.49 0.42 -6.66
N GLN A 24 -6.54 0.07 -7.42
CA GLN A 24 -7.86 -0.22 -6.87
C GLN A 24 -7.84 -1.35 -5.81
N ARG A 25 -6.99 -2.36 -6.02
CA ARG A 25 -6.83 -3.44 -5.04
C ARG A 25 -6.10 -2.96 -3.78
N LEU A 26 -5.11 -2.09 -3.92
CA LEU A 26 -4.41 -1.47 -2.79
C LEU A 26 -5.37 -0.60 -1.98
N ASP A 27 -6.14 0.29 -2.62
CA ASP A 27 -7.14 1.14 -1.96
C ASP A 27 -8.17 0.31 -1.16
N CYS A 28 -8.63 -0.79 -1.74
CA CYS A 28 -9.56 -1.72 -1.08
C CYS A 28 -8.91 -2.39 0.14
N MET A 29 -7.65 -2.81 0.02
CA MET A 29 -6.90 -3.39 1.15
C MET A 29 -6.65 -2.35 2.25
N GLU A 30 -6.28 -1.12 1.92
CA GLU A 30 -6.07 -0.03 2.88
C GLU A 30 -7.36 0.32 3.62
N THR A 31 -8.48 0.42 2.90
CA THR A 31 -9.81 0.66 3.50
C THR A 31 -10.19 -0.48 4.46
N THR A 32 -9.97 -1.73 4.04
CA THR A 32 -10.28 -2.89 4.87
C THR A 32 -9.39 -2.95 6.11
N LEU A 33 -8.09 -2.67 5.97
CA LEU A 33 -7.15 -2.65 7.08
C LEU A 33 -7.48 -1.54 8.09
N ALA A 34 -7.89 -0.36 7.62
CA ALA A 34 -8.35 0.72 8.49
C ALA A 34 -9.59 0.29 9.31
N ALA A 35 -10.57 -0.35 8.67
CA ALA A 35 -11.74 -0.90 9.36
C ALA A 35 -11.35 -1.99 10.37
N VAL A 36 -10.44 -2.90 10.01
CA VAL A 36 -9.95 -3.94 10.93
C VAL A 36 -9.22 -3.33 12.14
N THR A 37 -8.45 -2.25 11.96
CA THR A 37 -7.80 -1.60 13.10
C THR A 37 -8.77 -0.86 14.01
N ASP A 38 -9.89 -0.34 13.48
CA ASP A 38 -10.93 0.28 14.30
C ASP A 38 -11.60 -0.73 15.25
N GLU A 39 -11.67 -2.00 14.84
CA GLU A 39 -12.18 -3.10 15.66
C GLU A 39 -11.18 -3.59 16.75
N ILE A 40 -9.93 -3.11 16.73
CA ILE A 40 -8.88 -3.54 17.68
C ILE A 40 -8.48 -2.36 18.55
N ASP A 41 -8.96 -2.35 19.80
CA ASP A 41 -8.65 -1.31 20.78
C ASP A 41 -7.14 -1.04 20.90
N GLY A 42 -6.79 0.25 20.78
CA GLY A 42 -5.42 0.74 20.96
C GLY A 42 -4.46 0.41 19.81
N VAL A 43 -4.95 -0.12 18.68
CA VAL A 43 -4.15 -0.35 17.47
C VAL A 43 -4.55 0.64 16.39
N SER A 44 -3.58 1.31 15.78
CA SER A 44 -3.79 2.11 14.58
C SER A 44 -2.67 1.92 13.58
N LEU A 45 -2.93 2.27 12.31
CA LEU A 45 -1.94 2.26 11.25
C LEU A 45 -1.38 3.66 11.05
N SER A 46 -0.10 3.71 10.66
CA SER A 46 0.58 4.94 10.26
C SER A 46 1.18 4.76 8.86
N SER A 47 2.13 5.62 8.49
CA SER A 47 2.75 5.62 7.18
C SER A 47 3.51 4.33 6.86
N ARG A 48 3.93 4.18 5.60
CA ARG A 48 4.87 3.14 5.18
C ARG A 48 6.19 3.26 5.96
N CYS A 49 6.76 2.12 6.34
CA CYS A 49 8.06 2.08 6.98
C CYS A 49 9.15 2.64 6.04
N SER A 50 9.85 3.68 6.47
CA SER A 50 10.94 4.29 5.69
C SER A 50 12.18 3.41 5.56
N LYS A 51 12.34 2.39 6.43
CA LYS A 51 13.51 1.50 6.44
C LYS A 51 13.39 0.33 5.47
N CYS A 52 12.26 -0.37 5.47
CA CYS A 52 12.07 -1.54 4.62
C CYS A 52 11.11 -1.32 3.45
N GLU A 53 10.24 -0.29 3.53
CA GLU A 53 9.21 0.04 2.54
C GLU A 53 8.22 -1.09 2.21
N LYS A 54 8.22 -2.15 3.02
CA LYS A 54 7.43 -3.39 2.80
C LYS A 54 6.14 -3.46 3.62
N SER A 55 5.94 -2.57 4.58
CA SER A 55 4.75 -2.57 5.45
C SER A 55 4.39 -1.16 5.92
N LEU A 56 3.12 -0.98 6.25
CA LEU A 56 2.66 0.14 7.08
C LEU A 56 3.14 -0.06 8.52
N LEU A 57 3.40 1.05 9.22
CA LEU A 57 3.75 1.04 10.64
C LEU A 57 2.49 0.84 11.48
N LEU A 58 2.62 0.08 12.56
CA LEU A 58 1.59 -0.10 13.58
C LEU A 58 1.89 0.80 14.76
N ILE A 59 0.86 1.44 15.28
CA ILE A 59 0.89 2.13 16.57
C ILE A 59 0.12 1.26 17.54
N LYS A 60 0.77 0.84 18.62
CA LYS A 60 0.14 0.09 19.71
C LYS A 60 0.81 0.43 21.03
N ASP A 61 0.02 0.66 22.07
CA ASP A 61 0.53 0.93 23.43
C ASP A 61 1.55 2.09 23.48
N GLY A 62 1.35 3.12 22.65
CA GLY A 62 2.27 4.27 22.53
C GLY A 62 3.57 3.97 21.78
N ILE A 63 3.67 2.82 21.11
CA ILE A 63 4.84 2.41 20.33
C ILE A 63 4.48 2.38 18.86
N LEU A 64 5.23 3.13 18.05
CA LEU A 64 5.21 3.02 16.60
C LEU A 64 6.25 1.98 16.18
N TYR A 65 5.84 0.92 15.48
CA TYR A 65 6.77 -0.11 15.02
C TYR A 65 6.40 -0.72 13.66
N CYS A 66 7.42 -1.22 12.97
CA CYS A 66 7.29 -1.92 11.71
C CYS A 66 7.13 -3.43 11.97
N PRO A 67 5.99 -4.05 11.60
CA PRO A 67 5.80 -5.48 11.81
C PRO A 67 6.75 -6.34 10.95
N ASN A 68 7.32 -5.79 9.88
CA ASN A 68 8.20 -6.53 8.98
C ASN A 68 9.68 -6.53 9.41
N CYS A 69 10.25 -5.37 9.77
CA CYS A 69 11.68 -5.26 10.10
C CYS A 69 11.96 -4.91 11.57
N GLY A 70 10.92 -4.74 12.39
CA GLY A 70 11.06 -4.44 13.82
C GLY A 70 11.56 -3.03 14.15
N ASP A 71 11.73 -2.17 13.15
CA ASP A 71 12.11 -0.78 13.37
C ASP A 71 10.97 -0.04 14.07
N GLY A 72 11.26 0.71 15.13
CA GLY A 72 10.22 1.37 15.90
C GLY A 72 10.77 2.26 16.99
N HIS A 73 9.91 3.12 17.51
CA HIS A 73 10.20 4.04 18.61
C HIS A 73 8.91 4.35 19.38
N SER A 74 9.07 4.78 20.63
CA SER A 74 7.97 5.32 21.43
C SER A 74 7.52 6.67 20.86
N LEU A 75 6.20 6.91 20.88
CA LEU A 75 5.57 8.17 20.50
C LEU A 75 5.61 9.21 21.63
#